data_AF-A0A8J7DP63-F1
#
_entry.id   AF-A0A8J7DP63-F1
#
_cell.length_a   1.000
_cell.length_b   1.000
_cell.length_c   1.000
_cell.angle_alpha   90.00
_cell.angle_beta   90.00
_cell.angle_gamma   90.00
#
_symmetry.space_group_name_H-M   'P 1'
#
loop_
_entity.id
_entity.type
_entity.pdbx_description
1 polymer ?
#
loop_
_entity_poly.entity_id
_entity_poly.type
_entity_poly.pdbx_seq_one_letter_code
_entity_poly.pdbx_strand_id
1 'polypeptide(L)'
;MAKQTVAQAAAQVLKSAQTPMTAADVTQAIIDQSLYTFNAKNPRQIVRSAIERRCEGSSRKTGSPAFFKKLGDGRYALKELG
;
A
#
# COMPACT_ATOMS: atom_id res chain seq x y z
N MET A 1 3.15 15.80 -13.97
CA MET A 1 3.83 15.15 -12.83
C MET A 1 2.82 14.22 -12.16
N ALA A 2 3.05 12.91 -12.16
CA ALA A 2 2.08 11.96 -11.65
C ALA A 2 1.99 12.11 -10.12
N LYS A 3 0.80 12.45 -9.62
CA LYS A 3 0.52 12.64 -8.20
C LYS A 3 0.71 11.28 -7.50
N GLN A 4 1.81 11.09 -6.76
CA GLN A 4 2.03 9.87 -5.99
C GLN A 4 0.85 9.68 -5.03
N THR A 5 0.13 8.58 -5.20
CA THR A 5 -0.97 8.21 -4.30
C THR A 5 -0.44 7.41 -3.13
N VAL A 6 -1.20 7.35 -2.03
CA VAL A 6 -0.87 6.51 -0.86
C VAL A 6 -0.62 5.05 -1.27
N ALA A 7 -1.37 4.53 -2.25
CA ALA A 7 -1.15 3.18 -2.77
C ALA A 7 0.18 3.04 -3.52
N GLN A 8 0.64 4.07 -4.23
CA GLN A 8 1.96 4.02 -4.89
C GLN A 8 3.09 4.14 -3.87
N ALA A 9 2.96 5.00 -2.87
CA ALA A 9 3.92 5.10 -1.78
C ALA A 9 4.02 3.78 -1.01
N ALA A 10 2.89 3.15 -0.69
CA ALA A 10 2.84 1.83 -0.06
C ALA A 10 3.47 0.73 -0.94
N ALA A 11 3.22 0.75 -2.25
CA ALA A 11 3.84 -0.18 -3.18
C ALA A 11 5.36 0.00 -3.24
N GLN A 12 5.83 1.24 -3.23
CA GLN A 12 7.26 1.55 -3.20
C GLN A 12 7.92 1.04 -1.92
N VAL A 13 7.31 1.26 -0.75
CA VAL A 13 7.81 0.72 0.52
C VAL A 13 7.94 -0.79 0.47
N LEU A 14 6.87 -1.50 0.07
CA LEU A 14 6.90 -2.97 0.01
C LEU A 14 7.90 -3.48 -1.03
N LYS A 15 8.07 -2.76 -2.15
CA LYS A 15 9.06 -3.07 -3.18
C LYS A 15 10.48 -2.91 -2.67
N SER A 16 10.77 -1.82 -1.95
CA SER A 16 12.08 -1.56 -1.35
C SER A 16 12.39 -2.49 -0.18
N ALA A 17 11.39 -2.83 0.64
CA ALA A 17 11.54 -3.70 1.78
C ALA A 17 11.62 -5.19 1.39
N GLN A 18 11.13 -5.55 0.19
CA GLN A 18 11.00 -6.93 -0.33
C GLN A 18 10.36 -7.93 0.67
N THR A 19 9.60 -7.42 1.64
CA THR A 19 9.05 -8.18 2.76
C THR A 19 7.59 -7.79 2.98
N PRO A 20 6.73 -8.75 3.35
CA PRO A 20 5.34 -8.44 3.65
C PRO A 20 5.23 -7.64 4.95
N MET A 21 4.53 -6.52 4.90
CA MET A 21 4.40 -5.59 6.03
C MET A 21 2.93 -5.34 6.37
N THR A 22 2.63 -4.98 7.62
CA THR A 22 1.27 -4.58 7.99
C THR A 22 0.97 -3.17 7.50
N ALA A 23 -0.31 -2.78 7.46
CA ALA A 23 -0.67 -1.41 7.13
C ALA A 23 -0.03 -0.37 8.08
N ALA A 24 0.24 -0.75 9.34
CA ALA A 24 0.92 0.13 10.30
C ALA A 24 2.39 0.33 9.90
N ASP A 25 3.11 -0.76 9.64
CA ASP A 25 4.52 -0.72 9.22
C ASP A 25 4.69 0.07 7.91
N VAL A 26 3.81 -0.18 6.93
CA VAL A 26 3.82 0.56 5.67
C VAL A 26 3.55 2.05 5.90
N THR A 27 2.62 2.40 6.80
CA THR A 27 2.35 3.81 7.13
C THR A 27 3.58 4.48 7.73
N GLN A 28 4.23 3.81 8.67
CA GLN A 28 5.44 4.33 9.31
C GLN A 28 6.56 4.51 8.29
N ALA A 29 6.83 3.51 7.46
CA ALA A 29 7.86 3.58 6.43
C ALA A 29 7.60 4.66 5.37
N ILE A 30 6.33 4.92 5.02
CA ILE A 30 5.97 6.05 4.14
C ILE A 30 6.35 7.39 4.77
N ILE A 31 6.12 7.54 6.08
CA ILE A 31 6.46 8.75 6.85
C ILE A 31 7.97 8.88 6.97
N ASP A 32 8.66 7.81 7.39
CA ASP A 32 10.10 7.79 7.59
C ASP A 32 10.86 8.09 6.28
N GLN A 33 10.36 7.57 5.16
CA GLN A 33 10.93 7.82 3.82
C GLN A 33 10.38 9.11 3.17
N SER A 34 9.51 9.86 3.86
CA SER A 34 8.85 11.06 3.34
C SER A 34 8.23 10.89 1.95
N LEU A 35 7.71 9.69 1.66
CA LEU A 35 7.13 9.34 0.35
C LEU A 35 5.75 9.96 0.14
N TYR A 36 5.04 10.27 1.23
CA TYR A 36 3.72 10.89 1.18
C TYR A 36 3.40 11.63 2.47
N THR A 37 2.89 12.85 2.36
CA THR A 37 2.42 13.64 3.51
C THR A 37 0.94 13.40 3.76
N PHE A 38 0.60 12.86 4.92
CA PHE A 38 -0.78 12.66 5.32
C PHE A 38 -1.35 13.91 6.00
N ASN A 39 -2.35 14.53 5.39
CA ASN A 39 -3.10 15.65 5.99
C ASN A 39 -4.30 15.20 6.85
N ALA A 40 -4.31 13.95 7.29
CA ALA A 40 -5.44 13.37 8.01
C ALA A 40 -5.03 12.93 9.42
N LYS A 41 -5.99 12.96 10.35
CA LYS A 41 -5.76 12.56 11.75
C LYS A 41 -5.32 11.09 11.90
N ASN A 42 -5.74 10.21 10.98
CA ASN A 42 -5.45 8.77 11.03
C ASN A 42 -4.81 8.29 9.71
N PRO A 43 -3.49 8.50 9.52
CA PRO A 43 -2.79 8.07 8.30
C PRO A 43 -2.88 6.56 8.07
N ARG A 44 -2.81 5.75 9.14
CA ARG A 44 -2.94 4.29 9.10
C ARG A 44 -4.24 3.83 8.43
N GLN A 45 -5.36 4.48 8.75
CA GLN A 45 -6.66 4.12 8.18
C GLN A 45 -6.69 4.43 6.67
N ILE A 46 -6.11 5.55 6.25
CA ILE A 46 -5.98 5.92 4.84
C ILE A 46 -5.14 4.91 4.08
N VAL A 47 -3.96 4.54 4.63
CA VAL A 47 -3.06 3.54 4.03
C VAL A 47 -3.78 2.20 3.88
N ARG A 48 -4.42 1.72 4.96
CA ARG A 48 -5.19 0.49 4.93
C ARG A 48 -6.28 0.51 3.86
N SER A 49 -7.11 1.54 3.82
CA SER A 49 -8.18 1.66 2.80
C SER A 49 -7.61 1.79 1.39
N ALA A 50 -6.48 2.46 1.20
CA ALA A 50 -5.81 2.56 -0.11
C ALA A 50 -5.26 1.21 -0.59
N ILE A 51 -4.63 0.45 0.31
CA ILE A 51 -4.13 -0.90 0.04
C ILE A 51 -5.29 -1.85 -0.23
N GLU A 52 -6.33 -1.89 0.61
CA GLU A 52 -7.49 -2.76 0.44
C GLU A 52 -8.22 -2.49 -0.90
N ARG A 53 -8.31 -1.22 -1.32
CA ARG A 53 -8.86 -0.81 -2.63
C ARG A 53 -8.04 -1.28 -3.84
N ARG A 54 -6.77 -1.66 -3.63
CA ARG A 54 -5.80 -2.13 -4.63
C ARG A 54 -5.32 -3.57 -4.34
N CYS A 55 -5.99 -4.25 -3.42
CA CYS A 55 -5.73 -5.62 -3.05
C CYS A 55 -6.40 -6.55 -4.06
N GLU A 56 -5.75 -7.68 -4.34
CA GLU A 56 -6.32 -8.79 -5.08
C GLU A 56 -7.68 -9.20 -4.48
N GLY A 57 -8.71 -9.32 -5.32
CA GLY A 57 -10.08 -9.59 -4.91
C GLY A 57 -10.97 -8.35 -4.71
N SER A 58 -10.43 -7.13 -4.75
CA SER A 58 -11.25 -5.92 -4.76
C SER A 58 -11.97 -5.80 -6.12
N SER A 59 -13.29 -6.01 -6.11
CA SER A 59 -14.20 -6.06 -7.26
C SER A 59 -14.31 -4.73 -8.05
N ARG A 60 -13.22 -4.26 -8.64
CA ARG A 60 -13.30 -3.25 -9.70
C ARG A 60 -12.96 -3.88 -11.04
N LYS A 61 -14.00 -4.06 -11.86
CA LYS A 61 -14.00 -4.49 -13.27
C LYS A 61 -13.21 -3.56 -14.23
N THR A 62 -12.31 -2.74 -13.71
CA THR A 62 -11.61 -1.68 -14.44
C THR A 62 -10.12 -1.97 -14.40
N GLY A 63 -9.66 -2.90 -15.24
CA GLY A 63 -8.31 -3.14 -15.80
C GLY A 63 -7.03 -2.63 -15.10
N SER A 64 -7.09 -2.28 -13.83
CA SER A 64 -6.02 -1.68 -13.06
C SER A 64 -5.36 -2.82 -12.28
N PRO A 65 -4.05 -3.03 -12.46
CA PRO A 65 -3.37 -4.12 -11.78
C PRO A 65 -3.52 -3.98 -10.26
N ALA A 66 -3.84 -5.10 -9.63
CA ALA A 66 -3.76 -5.22 -8.18
C ALA A 66 -2.29 -5.20 -7.79
N PHE A 67 -1.88 -4.22 -7.00
CA PHE A 67 -0.49 -4.09 -6.56
C PHE A 67 -0.21 -4.89 -5.29
N PHE A 68 -1.26 -5.23 -4.53
CA PHE A 68 -1.13 -5.82 -3.20
C PHE A 68 -1.83 -7.17 -3.11
N LYS A 69 -1.25 -8.05 -2.31
CA LYS A 69 -1.83 -9.31 -1.88
C LYS A 69 -1.89 -9.31 -0.36
N LYS A 70 -3.09 -9.51 0.20
CA LYS A 70 -3.25 -9.68 1.64
C LYS A 70 -2.86 -11.10 2.03
N LEU A 71 -1.96 -11.22 3.00
CA LEU A 71 -1.59 -12.47 3.65
C LEU A 71 -2.57 -12.76 4.80
N GLY A 72 -2.73 -14.04 5.14
CA GLY A 72 -3.65 -14.51 6.20
C GLY A 72 -3.42 -13.83 7.55
N ASP A 73 -2.19 -13.41 7.83
CA ASP A 73 -1.78 -12.80 9.11
C ASP A 73 -2.03 -11.29 9.18
N GLY A 74 -2.79 -10.71 8.24
CA GLY A 74 -3.05 -9.26 8.19
C GLY A 74 -1.90 -8.42 7.65
N ARG A 75 -0.86 -9.07 7.10
CA ARG A 75 0.22 -8.44 6.34
C ARG A 75 -0.16 -8.27 4.88
N TYR A 76 0.50 -7.36 4.19
CA TYR A 76 0.33 -7.10 2.77
C TYR A 76 1.67 -7.29 2.06
N ALA A 77 1.65 -8.00 0.94
CA ALA A 77 2.79 -8.21 0.06
C ALA A 77 2.55 -7.54 -1.28
N LEU A 78 3.62 -7.18 -2.00
CA LEU A 78 3.52 -6.71 -3.38
C LEU A 78 3.21 -7.89 -4.31
N LYS A 79 2.29 -7.71 -5.26
CA LYS A 79 1.95 -8.75 -6.25
C LYS A 79 3.00 -8.88 -7.38
N GLU A 80 3.85 -7.88 -7.58
CA GLU A 80 5.01 -7.98 -8.50
C GLU A 80 6.22 -8.60 -7.78
N LEU A 81 6.26 -9.93 -7.75
CA LEU A 81 7.48 -10.71 -7.60
C LEU A 81 7.25 -11.99 -8.42
N GLY A 82 7.36 -11.82 -9.73
CA GLY A 82 7.30 -12.84 -10.77
C GLY A 82 8.08 -12.36 -11.96
#